data_AF-A0AAJ5JX84-F1
#
_entry.id   AF-A0AAJ5JX84-F1
#
_cell.length_a   1.000
_cell.length_b   1.000
_cell.length_c   1.000
_cell.angle_alpha   90.00
_cell.angle_beta   90.00
_cell.angle_gamma   90.00
#
_symmetry.space_group_name_H-M   'P 1'
#
loop_
_entity.id
_entity.type
_entity.pdbx_description
1 polymer ?
#
loop_
_entity_poly.entity_id
_entity_poly.type
_entity_poly.pdbx_seq_one_letter_code
_entity_poly.pdbx_strand_id
1 'polypeptide(L)'
;MDPFTPPPDFPPRSPLVRSCTACGACCAAPDIHALGKPLGVPCVHLGPDCLCGIYTTRPAVCRNYQPDWVCGEVAPLPTLEARVRRFLEIYGLEGEAGL
;
A
#
# COMPACT_ATOMS: atom_id res chain seq x y z
N MET A 1 7.96 -18.46 6.01
CA MET A 1 6.73 -17.97 5.35
C MET A 1 7.18 -17.09 4.20
N ASP A 2 6.67 -17.30 2.99
CA ASP A 2 6.98 -16.44 1.84
C ASP A 2 6.01 -15.22 1.85
N PRO A 3 6.50 -13.97 1.98
CA PRO A 3 5.64 -12.77 1.99
C PRO A 3 4.83 -12.56 0.71
N PHE A 4 5.24 -13.21 -0.39
CA PHE A 4 4.55 -13.10 -1.67
C PHE A 4 3.51 -14.20 -1.90
N THR A 5 3.37 -15.15 -0.96
CA THR A 5 2.28 -16.13 -0.98
C THR A 5 1.01 -15.47 -0.41
N PRO A 6 -0.05 -15.27 -1.21
CA PRO A 6 -1.30 -14.72 -0.70
C PRO A 6 -2.07 -15.77 0.13
N PRO A 7 -3.00 -15.34 0.99
CA PRO A 7 -3.93 -16.24 1.67
C PRO A 7 -4.82 -17.03 0.68
N PRO A 8 -5.36 -18.21 1.06
CA PRO A 8 -6.08 -19.11 0.15
C PRO A 8 -7.33 -18.52 -0.53
N ASP A 9 -7.91 -17.47 0.05
CA ASP A 9 -9.08 -16.74 -0.44
C ASP A 9 -8.74 -15.72 -1.54
N PHE A 10 -7.45 -15.45 -1.78
CA PHE A 10 -7.01 -14.55 -2.84
C PHE A 10 -6.41 -15.34 -4.03
N PRO A 11 -6.64 -14.90 -5.27
CA PRO A 11 -6.07 -15.55 -6.44
C PRO A 11 -4.53 -15.47 -6.41
N PRO A 12 -3.81 -16.54 -6.78
CA PRO A 12 -2.36 -16.49 -6.85
C PRO A 12 -1.92 -15.46 -7.89
N ARG A 13 -1.17 -14.45 -7.46
CA ARG A 13 -0.53 -13.47 -8.35
C ARG A 13 0.78 -14.07 -8.89
N SER A 14 1.22 -13.59 -10.06
CA SER A 14 2.48 -14.05 -10.66
C SER A 14 3.66 -13.81 -9.71
N PRO A 15 4.45 -14.85 -9.36
CA PRO A 15 5.60 -14.70 -8.47
C PRO A 15 6.79 -14.01 -9.15
N LEU A 16 6.67 -13.61 -10.42
CA LEU A 16 7.76 -13.01 -11.19
C LEU A 16 8.11 -11.60 -10.70
N VAL A 17 7.20 -10.89 -10.03
CA VAL A 17 7.43 -9.55 -9.48
C VAL A 17 7.48 -9.62 -7.97
N ARG A 18 8.69 -9.67 -7.41
CA ARG A 18 8.95 -9.73 -5.95
C ARG A 18 9.61 -8.46 -5.40
N SER A 19 9.33 -7.34 -6.04
CA SER A 19 9.83 -6.01 -5.68
C SER A 19 8.66 -5.05 -5.47
N CYS A 20 8.94 -3.87 -4.92
CA CYS A 20 7.97 -2.79 -4.88
C CYS A 20 7.41 -2.51 -6.29
N THR A 21 6.08 -2.46 -6.41
CA THR A 21 5.38 -2.22 -7.67
C THR A 21 5.13 -0.74 -7.95
N ALA A 22 5.64 0.16 -7.09
CA ALA A 22 5.32 1.59 -7.11
C ALA A 22 3.80 1.86 -7.12
N CYS A 23 3.01 1.01 -6.47
CA CYS A 23 1.55 1.10 -6.51
C CYS A 23 0.97 2.28 -5.70
N GLY A 24 1.74 2.88 -4.78
CA GLY A 24 1.32 3.97 -3.92
C GLY A 24 0.46 3.57 -2.71
N ALA A 25 0.02 2.31 -2.62
CA ALA A 25 -0.91 1.86 -1.56
C ALA A 25 -0.32 2.03 -0.14
N CYS A 26 0.95 1.69 0.08
CA CYS A 26 1.60 1.87 1.38
C CYS A 26 1.72 3.34 1.83
N CYS A 27 1.64 4.29 0.88
CA CYS A 27 1.64 5.73 1.18
C CYS A 27 0.24 6.30 1.35
N ALA A 28 -0.78 5.70 0.76
CA ALA A 28 -2.13 6.25 0.73
C ALA A 28 -3.10 5.56 1.70
N ALA A 29 -2.99 4.26 1.90
CA ALA A 29 -3.96 3.50 2.67
C ALA A 29 -3.72 3.48 4.19
N PRO A 30 -2.58 3.02 4.74
CA PRO A 30 -2.42 2.85 6.19
C PRO A 30 -2.33 4.19 6.90
N ASP A 31 -2.78 4.32 8.15
CA ASP A 31 -2.45 5.50 8.95
C ASP A 31 -0.94 5.53 9.27
N ILE A 32 -0.37 6.73 9.45
CA ILE A 32 1.04 6.90 9.79
C ILE A 32 1.14 7.98 10.85
N HIS A 33 1.12 7.57 12.12
CA HIS A 33 1.19 8.47 13.27
C HIS A 33 2.40 9.43 13.21
N ALA A 34 3.58 8.94 12.81
CA ALA A 34 4.80 9.75 12.68
C ALA A 34 4.70 10.89 11.65
N LEU A 35 3.71 10.85 10.76
CA LEU A 35 3.42 11.88 9.77
C LEU A 35 2.07 12.57 10.00
N GLY A 36 1.36 12.23 11.09
CA GLY A 36 -0.02 12.65 11.30
C GLY A 36 -0.96 12.25 10.16
N LYS A 37 -0.65 11.18 9.42
CA LYS A 37 -1.40 10.77 8.23
C LYS A 37 -2.61 9.92 8.66
N PRO A 38 -3.85 10.33 8.37
CA PRO A 38 -5.02 9.50 8.65
C PRO A 38 -5.07 8.25 7.75
N LEU A 39 -5.85 7.26 8.18
CA LEU A 39 -6.19 6.08 7.41
C LEU A 39 -6.97 6.46 6.14
N GLY A 40 -6.69 5.80 5.02
CA GLY A 40 -7.33 6.04 3.72
C GLY A 40 -6.94 7.35 3.02
N VAL A 41 -6.25 8.27 3.69
CA VAL A 41 -5.86 9.56 3.13
C VAL A 41 -4.47 9.50 2.48
N PRO A 42 -4.32 9.92 1.21
CA PRO A 42 -3.02 10.03 0.55
C PRO A 42 -2.01 10.85 1.36
N CYS A 43 -0.79 10.33 1.53
CA CYS A 43 0.29 11.08 2.18
C CYS A 43 0.59 12.37 1.42
N VAL A 44 0.86 13.46 2.14
CA VAL A 44 1.29 14.74 1.57
C VAL A 44 2.56 14.64 0.73
N HIS A 45 3.38 13.61 0.96
CA HIS A 45 4.61 13.36 0.21
C HIS A 45 4.42 12.41 -0.98
N LEU A 46 3.21 11.93 -1.25
CA LEU A 46 2.94 11.04 -2.39
C LEU A 46 2.81 11.86 -3.67
N GLY A 47 3.69 11.61 -4.63
CA GLY A 47 3.66 12.21 -5.95
C GLY A 47 2.59 11.60 -6.88
N PRO A 48 2.27 12.29 -8.00
CA PRO A 48 1.30 11.80 -8.98
C PRO A 48 1.73 10.50 -9.68
N ASP A 49 3.02 10.17 -9.63
CA ASP A 49 3.65 8.95 -10.13
C ASP A 49 3.62 7.81 -9.09
N CYS A 50 2.90 7.96 -7.98
CA CYS A 50 2.87 7.03 -6.86
C CYS A 50 4.23 6.82 -6.16
N LEU A 51 5.18 7.75 -6.33
CA LEU A 51 6.48 7.74 -5.65
C LEU A 51 6.49 8.69 -4.45
N CYS A 52 7.29 8.37 -3.45
CA CYS A 52 7.43 9.21 -2.26
C CYS A 52 8.46 10.33 -2.53
N GLY A 53 8.04 11.59 -2.42
CA GLY A 53 8.90 12.76 -2.61
C GLY A 53 10.00 12.93 -1.54
N ILE A 54 9.88 12.24 -0.40
CA ILE A 54 10.89 12.22 0.67
C ILE A 54 11.52 10.84 0.86
N TYR A 55 11.61 10.03 -0.21
CA TYR A 55 11.99 8.62 -0.12
C TYR A 55 13.27 8.39 0.72
N THR A 56 14.29 9.23 0.54
CA THR A 56 15.57 9.13 1.27
C THR A 56 15.44 9.47 2.76
N THR A 57 14.54 10.38 3.15
CA THR A 57 14.37 10.88 4.52
C THR A 57 13.11 10.35 5.21
N ARG A 58 12.38 9.41 4.59
CA ARG A 58 11.17 8.80 5.14
C ARG A 58 11.35 8.27 6.58
N PRO A 59 10.32 8.37 7.45
CA PRO A 59 10.41 7.89 8.82
C PRO A 59 10.59 6.37 8.90
N ALA A 60 11.04 5.87 10.04
CA ALA A 60 11.36 4.46 10.24
C ALA A 60 10.20 3.52 9.87
N VAL A 61 8.96 3.88 10.22
CA VAL A 61 7.75 3.11 9.88
C VAL A 61 7.61 2.89 8.36
N CYS A 62 7.85 3.92 7.55
CA CYS A 62 7.83 3.82 6.09
C CYS A 62 9.02 3.01 5.52
N ARG A 63 10.15 2.94 6.22
CA ARG A 63 11.29 2.08 5.80
C ARG A 63 11.07 0.62 6.13
N ASN A 64 10.38 0.36 7.25
CA ASN A 64 10.13 -0.99 7.73
C ASN A 64 9.04 -1.70 6.92
N TYR A 65 8.18 -0.96 6.21
CA TYR A 65 7.26 -1.55 5.24
C TYR A 65 8.04 -2.25 4.11
N GLN A 66 7.83 -3.56 3.98
CA GLN A 66 8.42 -4.38 2.90
C GLN A 66 7.33 -4.76 1.90
N PRO A 67 7.65 -4.82 0.59
CA PRO A 67 6.70 -5.29 -0.41
C PRO A 67 6.36 -6.77 -0.18
N ASP A 68 5.10 -7.09 -0.41
CA ASP A 68 4.50 -8.41 -0.21
C ASP A 68 3.44 -8.69 -1.29
N TRP A 69 2.66 -9.76 -1.13
CA TRP A 69 1.60 -10.14 -2.07
C TRP A 69 0.54 -9.03 -2.28
N VAL A 70 0.29 -8.17 -1.28
CA VAL A 70 -0.68 -7.07 -1.38
C VAL A 70 -0.30 -6.11 -2.49
N CYS A 71 1.00 -5.87 -2.69
CA CYS A 71 1.50 -5.01 -3.76
C CYS A 71 1.11 -5.54 -5.15
N GLY A 72 1.05 -6.86 -5.35
CA GLY A 72 0.60 -7.50 -6.59
C GLY A 72 -0.92 -7.49 -6.74
N GLU A 73 -1.66 -7.44 -5.64
CA GLU A 73 -3.12 -7.35 -5.62
C GLU A 73 -3.63 -5.96 -5.99
N VAL A 74 -2.99 -4.92 -5.45
CA VAL A 74 -3.41 -3.53 -5.67
C VAL A 74 -2.84 -2.92 -6.95
N ALA A 75 -1.60 -3.24 -7.35
CA ALA A 75 -0.94 -2.57 -8.49
C ALA A 75 -1.75 -2.57 -9.82
N PRO A 76 -2.47 -3.64 -10.20
CA PRO A 76 -3.25 -3.67 -11.43
C PRO A 76 -4.46 -2.72 -11.44
N LEU A 77 -4.87 -2.18 -10.28
CA LEU A 77 -6.04 -1.31 -10.19
C LEU A 77 -5.77 0.07 -10.81
N PRO A 78 -6.75 0.64 -11.52
CA PRO A 78 -6.53 1.76 -12.43
C PRO A 78 -6.32 3.11 -11.72
N THR A 79 -6.81 3.27 -10.48
CA THR A 79 -6.73 4.53 -9.74
C THR A 79 -6.13 4.32 -8.36
N LEU A 80 -5.49 5.35 -7.81
CA LEU A 80 -5.00 5.31 -6.43
C LEU A 80 -6.13 5.03 -5.43
N GLU A 81 -7.32 5.61 -5.65
CA GLU A 81 -8.49 5.36 -4.82
C GLU A 81 -8.89 3.89 -4.82
N ALA A 82 -8.93 3.23 -5.99
CA ALA A 82 -9.24 1.81 -6.06
C ALA A 82 -8.19 0.96 -5.34
N ARG A 83 -6.90 1.34 -5.43
CA ARG A 83 -5.80 0.69 -4.69
C ARG A 83 -5.95 0.84 -3.19
N VAL A 84 -6.33 2.02 -2.73
CA VAL A 84 -6.58 2.30 -1.30
C VAL A 84 -7.76 1.48 -0.80
N ARG A 85 -8.90 1.50 -1.52
CA ARG A 85 -10.07 0.70 -1.16
C ARG A 85 -9.72 -0.78 -1.05
N ARG A 86 -9.03 -1.33 -2.06
CA ARG A 86 -8.62 -2.74 -2.04
C ARG A 86 -7.66 -3.08 -0.91
N PHE A 87 -6.72 -2.19 -0.60
CA PHE A 87 -5.83 -2.36 0.56
C PHE A 87 -6.65 -2.42 1.85
N LEU A 88 -7.57 -1.47 2.06
CA LEU A 88 -8.39 -1.43 3.27
C LEU A 88 -9.25 -2.70 3.40
N GLU A 89 -9.86 -3.18 2.31
CA GLU A 89 -10.59 -4.46 2.27
C GLU A 89 -9.72 -5.64 2.72
N ILE A 90 -8.48 -5.73 2.22
CA ILE A 90 -7.54 -6.82 2.57
C ILE A 90 -7.25 -6.84 4.08
N TYR A 91 -7.16 -5.66 4.70
CA TYR A 91 -6.87 -5.52 6.12
C TYR A 91 -8.14 -5.41 6.99
N GLY A 92 -9.35 -5.43 6.41
CA GLY A 92 -10.62 -5.29 7.11
C GLY A 92 -10.84 -3.91 7.74
N LEU A 93 -10.36 -2.86 7.07
CA LEU A 93 -10.32 -1.47 7.57
C LEU A 93 -11.27 -0.52 6.83
N GLU A 94 -12.13 -1.01 5.93
CA GLU A 94 -12.99 -0.14 5.12
C GLU A 94 -13.97 0.72 5.93
N GLY A 95 -14.38 0.30 7.12
CA GLY A 95 -15.30 1.05 8.00
C GLY A 95 -14.64 2.13 8.86
N GLU A 96 -13.31 2.15 8.93
CA GLU A 96 -12.53 3.08 9.75
C GLU A 96 -11.89 4.19 8.92
N ALA A 97 -11.76 3.97 7.61
CA ALA A 97 -11.29 4.98 6.69
C ALA A 97 -12.39 6.04 6.50
N GLY A 98 -12.01 7.32 6.62
CA GLY A 98 -12.91 8.44 6.32
C GLY A 98 -13.12 8.67 4.82
N LEU A 99 -13.32 7.59 4.05
CA LEU A 99 -13.44 7.58 2.59
C LEU A 99 -14.92 7.55 2.15
#